data_AF-A0ABD0BZQ0-F1
#
_entry.id   AF-A0ABD0BZQ0-F1
#
_cell.length_a   1.000
_cell.length_b   1.000
_cell.length_c   1.000
_cell.angle_alpha   90.00
_cell.angle_beta   90.00
_cell.angle_gamma   90.00
#
_symmetry.space_group_name_H-M   'P 1'
#
loop_
_entity.id
_entity.type
_entity.pdbx_description
1 polymer ?
#
loop_
_entity_poly.entity_id
_entity_poly.type
_entity_poly.pdbx_seq_one_letter_code
_entity_poly.pdbx_strand_id
1 'polypeptide(L)'
;MKKTYLYTFLGITLNAIENSMTIVTNLGSILWPASIVNMMHAFGWTMCASIFTEGIVISFLTMILERRMSWKQWRKELIFLTPYSVLMQAFATVWRWWGIDKLDFIPRFGVDIFGLLISFTGLAMYSECAWCFHPHDALSSCLKSR
;
A
#
# COMPACT_ATOMS: atom_id res chain seq x y z
N MET A 1 15.20 1.16 -20.37
CA MET A 1 15.47 0.30 -19.18
C MET A 1 15.79 1.09 -17.92
N LYS A 2 16.88 1.90 -17.83
CA LYS A 2 17.21 2.64 -16.58
C LYS A 2 16.15 3.64 -16.11
N LYS A 3 15.48 4.35 -17.03
CA LYS A 3 14.40 5.29 -16.69
C LYS A 3 13.20 4.58 -16.04
N THR A 4 12.81 3.41 -16.53
CA THR A 4 11.66 2.62 -16.06
C THR A 4 11.79 2.19 -14.59
N TYR A 5 12.98 1.76 -14.15
CA TYR A 5 13.21 1.40 -12.74
C TYR A 5 13.15 2.60 -11.80
N LEU A 6 13.64 3.76 -12.23
CA LEU A 6 13.58 5.00 -11.45
C LEU A 6 12.14 5.46 -11.27
N TYR A 7 11.33 5.46 -12.34
CA TYR A 7 9.91 5.80 -12.25
C TYR A 7 9.11 4.81 -11.40
N THR A 8 9.43 3.53 -11.48
CA THR A 8 8.84 2.50 -10.61
C THR A 8 9.15 2.78 -9.15
N PHE A 9 10.43 3.01 -8.82
CA PHE A 9 10.86 3.30 -7.45
C PHE A 9 10.23 4.59 -6.91
N LEU A 10 10.20 5.65 -7.70
CA LEU A 10 9.55 6.91 -7.35
C LEU A 10 8.04 6.73 -7.14
N GLY A 11 7.36 6.00 -8.04
CA GLY A 11 5.93 5.73 -7.93
C GLY A 11 5.59 4.94 -6.67
N ILE A 12 6.37 3.90 -6.35
CA ILE A 12 6.21 3.11 -5.10
C ILE A 12 6.44 3.99 -3.88
N THR A 13 7.49 4.82 -3.89
CA THR A 13 7.81 5.69 -2.76
C THR A 13 6.70 6.72 -2.55
N LEU A 14 6.24 7.37 -3.62
CA LEU A 14 5.13 8.31 -3.56
C LEU A 14 3.86 7.64 -3.03
N ASN A 15 3.52 6.46 -3.55
CA ASN A 15 2.38 5.68 -3.10
C ASN A 15 2.51 5.27 -1.62
N ALA A 16 3.71 4.94 -1.15
CA ALA A 16 3.96 4.60 0.24
C ALA A 16 3.82 5.83 1.17
N ILE A 17 4.30 7.00 0.74
CA ILE A 17 4.15 8.27 1.47
C ILE A 17 2.66 8.55 1.69
N GLU A 18 1.87 8.47 0.64
CA GLU A 18 0.44 8.76 0.64
C GLU A 18 -0.37 7.76 1.47
N ASN A 19 -0.20 6.47 1.21
CA ASN A 19 -0.97 5.45 1.92
C ASN A 19 -0.58 5.38 3.40
N SER A 20 0.65 5.72 3.76
CA SER A 20 1.01 5.87 5.18
C SER A 20 0.32 7.07 5.83
N MET A 21 0.08 8.14 5.07
CA MET A 21 -0.63 9.32 5.55
C MET A 21 -2.11 8.99 5.80
N THR A 22 -2.79 8.29 4.89
CA THR A 22 -4.20 7.89 5.05
C THR A 22 -4.43 6.92 6.21
N ILE A 23 -3.44 6.06 6.51
CA ILE A 23 -3.45 5.19 7.70
C ILE A 23 -3.27 6.02 8.98
N VAL A 24 -2.37 7.00 8.98
CA VAL A 24 -2.15 7.89 10.14
C VAL A 24 -3.35 8.82 10.38
N THR A 25 -4.06 9.23 9.34
CA THR A 25 -5.30 10.00 9.45
C THR A 25 -6.51 9.16 9.90
N ASN A 26 -6.40 7.82 9.96
CA ASN A 26 -7.46 6.89 10.39
C ASN A 26 -8.82 7.17 9.72
N LEU A 27 -8.79 7.65 8.47
CA LEU A 27 -9.99 7.95 7.70
C LEU A 27 -10.31 6.88 6.66
N GLY A 28 -9.34 5.99 6.36
CA GLY A 28 -9.60 4.79 5.57
C GLY A 28 -10.09 5.10 4.15
N SER A 29 -9.59 6.19 3.55
CA SER A 29 -10.00 6.68 2.22
C SER A 29 -9.79 5.67 1.08
N ILE A 30 -8.96 4.65 1.30
CA ILE A 30 -8.77 3.52 0.39
C ILE A 30 -9.12 2.23 1.16
N LEU A 31 -9.69 1.26 0.46
CA LEU A 31 -10.21 0.02 1.07
C LEU A 31 -9.17 -0.75 1.88
N TRP A 32 -7.93 -0.85 1.38
CA TRP A 32 -6.89 -1.63 2.04
C TRP A 32 -6.15 -0.89 3.17
N PRO A 33 -5.86 0.44 3.11
CA PRO A 33 -5.45 1.17 4.29
C PRO A 33 -6.46 1.07 5.44
N ALA A 34 -7.76 1.05 5.13
CA ALA A 34 -8.80 0.88 6.13
C ALA A 34 -8.74 -0.50 6.83
N SER A 35 -8.50 -1.59 6.09
CA SER A 35 -8.33 -2.92 6.70
C SER A 35 -7.09 -2.98 7.59
N ILE A 36 -5.98 -2.35 7.17
CA ILE A 36 -4.77 -2.24 7.99
C ILE A 36 -5.03 -1.53 9.31
N VAL A 37 -5.70 -0.37 9.27
CA VAL A 37 -6.00 0.37 10.51
C VAL A 37 -6.86 -0.48 11.44
N ASN A 38 -7.87 -1.18 10.89
CA ASN A 38 -8.70 -2.08 11.68
C ASN A 38 -7.91 -3.26 12.27
N MET A 39 -6.98 -3.86 11.52
CA MET A 39 -6.09 -4.92 12.04
C MET A 39 -5.17 -4.41 13.14
N MET A 40 -4.62 -3.20 12.99
CA MET A 40 -3.79 -2.57 14.02
C MET A 40 -4.59 -2.36 15.32
N HIS A 41 -5.85 -1.93 15.22
CA HIS A 41 -6.73 -1.77 16.37
C HIS A 41 -7.16 -3.10 17.00
N ALA A 42 -7.48 -4.11 16.18
CA ALA A 42 -7.97 -5.40 16.64
C ALA A 42 -6.87 -6.26 17.29
N PHE A 43 -5.67 -6.28 16.71
CA PHE A 43 -4.58 -7.16 17.14
C PHE A 43 -3.47 -6.42 17.91
N GLY A 44 -3.53 -5.08 18.01
CA GLY A 44 -2.47 -4.28 18.63
C GLY A 44 -1.14 -4.35 17.86
N TRP A 45 -1.19 -4.68 16.57
CA TRP A 45 -0.01 -4.89 15.74
C TRP A 45 0.58 -3.58 15.24
N THR A 46 1.87 -3.63 14.90
CA THR A 46 2.51 -2.54 14.18
C THR A 46 1.95 -2.46 12.76
N MET A 47 2.05 -1.28 12.15
CA MET A 47 1.61 -1.07 10.78
C MET A 47 2.40 -1.95 9.80
N CYS A 48 3.71 -2.09 10.02
CA CYS A 48 4.54 -3.01 9.26
C CYS A 48 4.04 -4.46 9.32
N ALA A 49 3.74 -4.97 10.53
CA ALA A 49 3.26 -6.34 10.69
C ALA A 49 1.88 -6.54 10.03
N SER A 50 0.99 -5.55 10.15
CA SER A 50 -0.34 -5.59 9.54
C SER A 50 -0.25 -5.63 8.01
N ILE A 51 0.56 -4.76 7.40
CA ILE A 51 0.72 -4.70 5.94
C ILE A 51 1.38 -5.97 5.41
N PHE A 52 2.40 -6.46 6.10
CA PHE A 52 3.10 -7.66 5.69
C PHE A 52 2.21 -8.91 5.77
N THR A 53 1.42 -9.05 6.84
CA THR A 53 0.52 -10.20 7.01
C THR A 53 -0.64 -10.15 6.04
N GLU A 54 -1.31 -9.01 5.87
CA GLU A 54 -2.38 -8.84 4.89
C GLU A 54 -1.86 -9.10 3.46
N GLY A 55 -0.70 -8.54 3.11
CA GLY A 55 -0.11 -8.75 1.80
C GLY A 55 0.26 -10.22 1.52
N ILE A 56 0.69 -10.98 2.53
CA ILE A 56 0.90 -12.44 2.38
C ILE A 56 -0.42 -13.16 2.11
N VAL A 57 -1.46 -12.87 2.90
CA VAL A 57 -2.78 -13.50 2.77
C VAL A 57 -3.37 -13.23 1.39
N ILE A 58 -3.27 -12.00 0.92
CA ILE A 58 -3.82 -11.58 -0.37
C ILE A 58 -3.01 -12.13 -1.53
N SER A 59 -1.68 -12.12 -1.45
CA SER A 59 -0.83 -12.74 -2.46
C SER A 59 -1.14 -14.24 -2.59
N PHE A 60 -1.36 -14.93 -1.47
CA PHE A 60 -1.78 -16.33 -1.47
C PHE A 60 -3.18 -16.53 -2.07
N LEU A 61 -4.14 -15.65 -1.74
CA LEU A 61 -5.49 -15.68 -2.32
C LEU A 61 -5.47 -15.48 -3.83
N THR A 62 -4.67 -14.53 -4.33
CA THR A 62 -4.46 -14.30 -5.76
C THR A 62 -3.92 -15.55 -6.45
N MET A 63 -2.95 -16.26 -5.86
CA MET A 63 -2.45 -17.53 -6.42
C MET A 63 -3.54 -18.60 -6.54
N ILE A 64 -4.43 -18.71 -5.54
CA ILE A 64 -5.56 -19.65 -5.58
C ILE A 64 -6.54 -19.26 -6.68
N LEU A 65 -6.86 -17.95 -6.77
CA LEU A 65 -7.80 -17.41 -7.75
C LEU A 65 -7.27 -17.49 -9.18
N GLU A 66 -5.98 -17.36 -9.44
CA GLU A 66 -5.44 -17.49 -10.80
C GLU A 66 -5.47 -18.94 -11.33
N ARG A 67 -5.74 -19.94 -10.49
CA ARG A 67 -5.67 -21.39 -10.81
C ARG A 67 -4.35 -21.85 -11.44
N ARG A 68 -3.34 -20.98 -11.50
CA ARG A 68 -1.95 -21.26 -11.88
C ARG A 68 -1.09 -20.83 -10.71
N MET A 69 -0.61 -21.78 -9.91
CA MET A 69 0.35 -21.51 -8.83
C MET A 69 1.70 -21.11 -9.43
N SER A 70 1.82 -19.85 -9.80
CA SER A 70 3.08 -19.29 -10.28
C SER A 70 3.91 -18.82 -9.07
N TRP A 71 4.64 -19.76 -8.46
CA TRP A 71 5.56 -19.47 -7.36
C TRP A 71 6.57 -18.35 -7.67
N LYS A 72 6.88 -18.15 -8.96
CA LYS A 72 7.71 -17.04 -9.44
C LYS A 72 7.06 -15.67 -9.23
N GLN A 73 5.74 -15.55 -9.38
CA GLN A 73 5.02 -14.28 -9.21
C GLN A 73 4.82 -13.95 -7.75
N TRP A 74 4.41 -14.95 -6.96
CA TRP A 74 4.31 -14.84 -5.50
C TRP A 74 5.60 -14.34 -4.86
N ARG A 75 6.75 -14.90 -5.28
CA ARG A 75 8.06 -14.41 -4.81
C ARG A 75 8.34 -12.95 -5.16
N LYS A 76 7.92 -12.48 -6.34
CA LYS A 76 8.09 -11.07 -6.75
C LYS A 76 7.21 -10.15 -5.90
N GLU A 77 5.97 -10.55 -5.63
CA GLU A 77 5.05 -9.82 -4.77
C GLU A 77 5.60 -9.73 -3.34
N LEU A 78 6.18 -10.81 -2.78
CA LEU A 78 6.81 -10.77 -1.47
C LEU A 78 8.08 -9.88 -1.41
N ILE A 79 8.91 -9.93 -2.45
CA ILE A 79 10.10 -9.08 -2.58
C ILE A 79 9.68 -7.60 -2.66
N PHE A 80 8.52 -7.29 -3.23
CA PHE A 80 7.96 -5.95 -3.24
C PHE A 80 7.35 -5.57 -1.89
N LEU A 81 6.59 -6.48 -1.28
CA LEU A 81 5.84 -6.26 -0.05
C LEU A 81 6.75 -5.94 1.13
N THR A 82 7.89 -6.63 1.24
CA THR A 82 8.83 -6.47 2.35
C THR A 82 9.38 -5.04 2.47
N PRO A 83 10.05 -4.46 1.45
CA PRO A 83 10.54 -3.08 1.51
C PRO A 83 9.39 -2.07 1.58
N TYR A 84 8.26 -2.35 0.91
CA TYR A 84 7.09 -1.47 0.96
C TYR A 84 6.53 -1.33 2.39
N SER A 85 6.39 -2.44 3.12
CA SER A 85 5.87 -2.45 4.49
C SER A 85 6.76 -1.65 5.45
N VAL A 86 8.08 -1.78 5.31
CA VAL A 86 9.05 -1.02 6.11
C VAL A 86 9.00 0.47 5.76
N LEU A 87 8.92 0.80 4.47
CA LEU A 87 8.85 2.17 3.99
C LEU A 87 7.57 2.88 4.47
N MET A 88 6.44 2.19 4.40
CA MET A 88 5.15 2.65 4.94
C MET A 88 5.22 2.96 6.43
N GLN A 89 5.85 2.08 7.22
CA GLN A 89 6.03 2.29 8.65
C GLN A 89 6.96 3.47 8.95
N ALA A 90 8.02 3.67 8.14
CA ALA A 90 8.93 4.80 8.28
C ALA A 90 8.20 6.12 8.02
N PHE A 91 7.46 6.24 6.91
CA PHE A 91 6.68 7.44 6.61
C PHE A 91 5.58 7.70 7.63
N ALA A 92 4.86 6.67 8.09
CA ALA A 92 3.88 6.83 9.16
C ALA A 92 4.49 7.39 10.46
N THR A 93 5.74 7.04 10.76
CA THR A 93 6.45 7.59 11.92
C THR A 93 6.79 9.06 11.71
N VAL A 94 7.20 9.46 10.51
CA VAL A 94 7.43 10.87 10.14
C VAL A 94 6.13 11.68 10.25
N TRP A 95 5.02 11.16 9.77
CA TRP A 95 3.71 11.82 9.84
C TRP A 95 3.18 11.98 11.26
N ARG A 96 3.39 10.97 12.12
CA ARG A 96 3.09 11.07 13.55
C ARG A 96 4.01 12.04 14.27
N TRP A 97 5.27 12.13 13.85
CA TRP A 97 6.19 13.16 14.37
C TRP A 97 5.73 14.57 14.01
N TRP A 98 5.16 14.76 12.81
CA TRP A 98 4.51 16.01 12.40
C TRP A 98 3.16 16.26 13.11
N GLY A 99 2.65 15.29 13.86
CA GLY A 99 1.40 15.42 14.63
C GLY A 99 0.13 15.31 13.79
N ILE A 100 0.18 14.72 12.59
CA ILE A 100 -0.99 14.55 11.71
C ILE A 100 -2.08 13.70 12.39
N ASP A 101 -1.69 12.79 13.28
CA ASP A 101 -2.59 11.96 14.09
C ASP A 101 -3.37 12.74 15.15
N LYS A 102 -2.84 13.90 15.60
CA LYS A 102 -3.44 14.75 16.65
C LYS A 102 -4.25 15.91 16.10
N LEU A 103 -4.34 16.05 14.78
CA LEU A 103 -5.14 17.08 14.14
C LEU A 103 -6.64 16.82 14.36
N ASP A 104 -7.41 17.90 14.51
CA ASP A 104 -8.87 17.83 14.52
C ASP A 104 -9.41 17.22 13.22
N PHE A 105 -10.67 16.77 13.25
CA PHE A 105 -11.29 16.06 12.12
C PHE A 105 -11.19 16.83 10.79
N ILE A 106 -11.44 18.15 10.78
CA ILE A 106 -11.46 18.96 9.55
C ILE A 106 -10.07 19.01 8.86
N PRO A 107 -8.98 19.43 9.51
CA PRO A 107 -7.66 19.42 8.87
C PRO A 107 -7.20 18.00 8.52
N ARG A 108 -7.54 17.00 9.36
CA ARG A 108 -7.23 15.59 9.09
C ARG A 108 -7.92 15.07 7.83
N PHE A 109 -9.17 15.46 7.61
CA PHE A 109 -9.94 15.16 6.40
C PHE A 109 -9.35 15.83 5.15
N GLY A 110 -8.91 17.09 5.27
CA GLY A 110 -8.23 17.78 4.16
C GLY A 110 -6.93 17.09 3.75
N VAL A 111 -6.11 16.68 4.73
CA VAL A 111 -4.87 15.92 4.50
C VAL A 111 -5.16 14.56 3.87
N ASP A 112 -6.22 13.88 4.31
CA ASP A 112 -6.62 12.58 3.75
C ASP A 112 -7.07 12.67 2.28
N ILE A 113 -7.87 13.68 1.92
CA ILE A 113 -8.22 13.95 0.52
C ILE A 113 -6.97 14.25 -0.32
N PHE A 114 -6.06 15.07 0.22
CA PHE A 114 -4.82 15.39 -0.47
C PHE A 114 -3.98 14.12 -0.70
N GLY A 115 -3.88 13.26 0.31
CA GLY A 115 -3.23 11.95 0.26
C GLY A 115 -3.91 10.93 -0.66
N LEU A 116 -5.18 11.13 -0.99
CA LEU A 116 -5.86 10.31 -1.98
C LEU A 116 -5.50 10.76 -3.40
N LEU A 117 -5.37 12.07 -3.64
CA LEU A 117 -5.02 12.62 -4.94
C LEU A 117 -3.61 12.23 -5.38
N ILE A 118 -2.61 12.26 -4.49
CA ILE A 118 -1.25 11.87 -4.87
C ILE A 118 -1.07 10.34 -4.85
N SER A 119 -1.90 9.59 -4.12
CA SER A 119 -1.96 8.13 -4.25
C SER A 119 -2.39 7.71 -5.66
N PHE A 120 -3.40 8.37 -6.24
CA PHE A 120 -3.77 8.15 -7.64
C PHE A 120 -2.67 8.55 -8.63
N THR A 121 -1.93 9.61 -8.33
CA THR A 121 -0.77 10.02 -9.14
C THR A 121 0.35 8.97 -9.10
N GLY A 122 0.65 8.44 -7.91
CA GLY A 122 1.63 7.36 -7.73
C GLY A 122 1.20 6.07 -8.40
N LEU A 123 -0.09 5.72 -8.31
CA LEU A 123 -0.70 4.59 -9.03
C LEU A 123 -0.52 4.73 -10.55
N ALA A 124 -0.84 5.90 -11.10
CA ALA A 124 -0.65 6.16 -12.53
C ALA A 124 0.84 5.98 -12.94
N MET A 125 1.77 6.54 -12.17
CA MET A 125 3.21 6.44 -12.45
C MET A 125 3.75 5.00 -12.42
N TYR A 126 3.34 4.20 -11.43
CA TYR A 126 3.85 2.83 -11.32
C TYR A 126 3.14 1.87 -12.29
N SER A 127 1.87 2.12 -12.62
CA SER A 127 1.07 1.26 -13.52
C SER A 127 1.68 1.16 -14.93
N GLU A 128 2.34 2.21 -15.41
CA GLU A 128 3.03 2.22 -16.72
C GLU A 128 4.36 1.45 -16.71
N CYS A 129 4.96 1.22 -15.55
CA CYS A 129 6.29 0.60 -15.44
C CYS A 129 6.27 -0.89 -15.03
N ALA A 130 5.08 -1.43 -14.71
CA ALA A 130 4.63 -2.84 -14.71
C ALA A 130 5.66 -4.00 -14.57
N TRP A 131 6.65 -3.89 -13.68
CA TRP A 131 7.54 -5.03 -13.38
C TRP A 131 7.08 -5.85 -12.16
N CYS A 132 6.47 -5.19 -11.17
CA CYS A 132 5.90 -5.79 -9.95
C CYS A 132 4.71 -4.94 -9.49
N PHE A 133 3.63 -5.60 -9.06
CA PHE A 133 2.43 -4.95 -8.53
C PHE A 133 2.32 -5.21 -7.03
N HIS A 134 1.71 -4.27 -6.31
CA HIS A 134 1.30 -4.53 -4.94
C HIS A 134 0.25 -5.67 -4.94
N PRO A 135 0.25 -6.60 -3.96
CA PRO A 135 -0.63 -7.77 -3.96
C PRO A 135 -2.13 -7.43 -4.10
N HIS A 136 -2.60 -6.29 -3.56
CA HIS A 136 -3.99 -5.84 -3.76
C HIS A 136 -4.29 -5.44 -5.22
N ASP A 137 -3.32 -4.89 -5.94
CA ASP A 137 -3.48 -4.48 -7.34
C ASP A 137 -3.43 -5.70 -8.27
N ALA A 138 -2.62 -6.69 -7.91
CA ALA A 138 -2.60 -8.01 -8.56
C ALA A 138 -3.95 -8.74 -8.39
N LEU A 139 -4.51 -8.75 -7.17
CA LEU A 139 -5.83 -9.31 -6.90
C LEU A 139 -6.92 -8.61 -7.73
N SER A 140 -6.93 -7.28 -7.75
CA SER A 140 -7.92 -6.47 -8.49
C SER A 140 -7.86 -6.76 -9.99
N SER A 141 -6.66 -6.92 -10.54
CA SER A 141 -6.45 -7.29 -11.94
C SER A 141 -6.90 -8.72 -12.24
N CYS A 142 -6.66 -9.66 -11.32
CA CYS A 142 -7.13 -11.04 -11.43
C CYS A 142 -8.67 -11.10 -11.45
N LEU A 143 -9.33 -10.36 -10.55
CA LEU A 143 -10.80 -10.30 -10.48
C LEU A 143 -11.42 -9.66 -11.72
N LYS A 144 -10.79 -8.62 -12.28
CA LYS A 144 -11.28 -7.94 -13.49
C LYS A 144 -11.17 -8.79 -14.77
N SER A 145 -10.21 -9.71 -14.83
CA SER A 145 -9.94 -10.52 -16.02
C SER A 145 -10.73 -11.83 -16.10
N ARG A 146 -11.63 -12.06 -15.13
CA ARG A 146 -12.58 -13.18 -15.10
C ARG A 146 -13.98 -12.71 -15.48
#